data_AF-A0A094GT40-F1
#
_entry.id   AF-A0A094GT40-F1
#
_cell.length_a   1.000
_cell.length_b   1.000
_cell.length_c   1.000
_cell.angle_alpha   90.00
_cell.angle_beta   90.00
_cell.angle_gamma   90.00
#
_symmetry.space_group_name_H-M   'P 1'
#
loop_
_entity.id
_entity.type
_entity.pdbx_description
1 polymer ?
#
loop_
_entity_poly.entity_id
_entity_poly.type
_entity_poly.pdbx_seq_one_letter_code
_entity_poly.pdbx_strand_id
1 'polypeptide(L)'
;MTALSEEFVSSLARIGSDIPGFRWYLSAIVFLGAINYPEHIPSLYQQLLQHHIPEEEHFEATKALREAFTKASAIMGAARTGNAIRALGTATPPHLKDTTFYRSGLTDDSVTIPRGRALHTKIYGQNVLFDGSRTVDASPDYAYVVHGTGDCRGADRGRLYESGEASYVWDEGEWGGEDGGGGESRDLFGCCGRVGG
;
A
#
# COMPACT_ATOMS: atom_id res chain seq x y z
N MET A 1 -19.17 -9.84 17.94
CA MET A 1 -18.43 -8.65 17.46
C MET A 1 -19.44 -7.71 16.80
N THR A 2 -19.43 -6.44 17.18
CA THR A 2 -20.46 -5.48 16.76
C THR A 2 -20.16 -5.01 15.34
N ALA A 3 -21.01 -5.37 14.40
CA ALA A 3 -20.97 -4.80 13.05
C ALA A 3 -21.16 -3.28 13.12
N LEU A 4 -20.57 -2.53 12.17
CA LEU A 4 -20.91 -1.13 12.00
C LEU A 4 -22.40 -1.04 11.67
N SER A 5 -23.15 -0.21 12.40
CA SER A 5 -24.58 -0.09 12.18
C SER A 5 -24.89 0.51 10.81
N GLU A 6 -25.96 0.04 10.19
CA GLU A 6 -26.44 0.56 8.90
C GLU A 6 -26.74 2.07 8.97
N GLU A 7 -27.22 2.54 10.12
CA GLU A 7 -27.45 3.96 10.40
C GLU A 7 -26.15 4.78 10.31
N PHE A 8 -25.05 4.27 10.90
CA PHE A 8 -23.75 4.94 10.83
C PHE A 8 -23.23 4.99 9.40
N VAL A 9 -23.31 3.87 8.67
CA VAL A 9 -22.86 3.78 7.27
C VAL A 9 -23.68 4.70 6.36
N SER A 10 -25.00 4.75 6.56
CA SER A 10 -25.89 5.67 5.84
C SER A 10 -25.58 7.14 6.15
N SER A 11 -25.23 7.47 7.39
CA SER A 11 -24.80 8.82 7.74
C SER A 11 -23.49 9.21 7.04
N LEU A 12 -22.52 8.29 6.94
CA LEU A 12 -21.30 8.52 6.16
C LEU A 12 -21.59 8.70 4.68
N ALA A 13 -22.48 7.87 4.13
CA ALA A 13 -22.89 7.97 2.73
C ALA A 13 -23.49 9.34 2.42
N ARG A 14 -24.39 9.84 3.27
CA ARG A 14 -24.99 11.18 3.11
C ARG A 14 -23.92 12.27 3.06
N ILE A 15 -22.96 12.27 3.98
CA ILE A 15 -21.87 13.26 4.01
C ILE A 15 -21.00 13.15 2.74
N GLY A 16 -20.73 11.93 2.29
CA GLY A 16 -19.91 11.67 1.11
C GLY A 16 -20.58 12.06 -0.21
N SER A 17 -21.90 11.85 -0.31
CA SER A 17 -22.69 12.11 -1.52
C SER A 17 -22.81 13.60 -1.86
N ASP A 18 -22.63 14.49 -0.89
CA ASP A 18 -22.64 15.93 -1.13
C ASP A 18 -21.42 16.43 -1.95
N ILE A 19 -20.40 15.57 -2.15
CA ILE A 19 -19.17 15.91 -2.88
C ILE A 19 -19.17 15.17 -4.23
N PRO A 20 -19.38 15.87 -5.36
CA PRO A 20 -19.43 15.25 -6.68
C PRO A 20 -18.15 14.45 -7.01
N GLY A 21 -18.33 13.19 -7.42
CA GLY A 21 -17.23 12.30 -7.80
C GLY A 21 -16.42 11.73 -6.63
N PHE A 22 -16.72 12.10 -5.39
CA PHE A 22 -16.05 11.58 -4.21
C PHE A 22 -16.59 10.19 -3.83
N ARG A 23 -15.73 9.17 -3.98
CA ARG A 23 -16.04 7.80 -3.56
C ARG A 23 -15.73 7.63 -2.07
N TRP A 24 -16.60 8.16 -1.21
CA TRP A 24 -16.42 8.17 0.25
C TRP A 24 -16.07 6.80 0.85
N TYR A 25 -16.61 5.72 0.27
CA TYR A 25 -16.38 4.35 0.72
C TYR A 25 -14.93 3.90 0.58
N LEU A 26 -14.18 4.45 -0.39
CA LEU A 26 -12.75 4.19 -0.53
C LEU A 26 -12.01 4.72 0.70
N SER A 27 -12.28 5.96 1.09
CA SER A 27 -11.68 6.57 2.27
C SER A 27 -12.04 5.82 3.55
N ALA A 28 -13.31 5.45 3.73
CA ALA A 28 -13.77 4.74 4.91
C ALA A 28 -13.10 3.37 5.08
N ILE A 29 -13.09 2.53 4.04
CA ILE A 29 -12.46 1.20 4.11
C ILE A 29 -10.93 1.31 4.26
N VAL A 30 -10.29 2.20 3.50
CA VAL A 30 -8.84 2.38 3.60
C VAL A 30 -8.44 2.88 4.98
N PHE A 31 -9.23 3.78 5.57
CA PHE A 31 -9.02 4.26 6.93
C PHE A 31 -9.06 3.11 7.94
N LEU A 32 -10.08 2.24 7.91
CA LEU A 32 -10.15 1.07 8.81
C LEU A 32 -8.90 0.19 8.70
N GLY A 33 -8.42 -0.05 7.49
CA GLY A 33 -7.16 -0.78 7.30
C GLY A 33 -5.94 -0.01 7.84
N ALA A 34 -5.89 1.29 7.62
CA ALA A 34 -4.81 2.18 8.06
C ALA A 34 -4.68 2.26 9.59
N ILE A 35 -5.79 2.25 10.32
CA ILE A 35 -5.84 2.20 11.79
C ILE A 35 -5.83 0.77 12.36
N ASN A 36 -5.62 -0.24 11.52
CA ASN A 36 -5.50 -1.66 11.88
C ASN A 36 -6.75 -2.24 12.56
N TYR A 37 -7.94 -1.93 12.02
CA TYR A 37 -9.21 -2.58 12.35
C TYR A 37 -9.77 -3.37 11.14
N PRO A 38 -9.03 -4.35 10.61
CA PRO A 38 -9.44 -5.12 9.43
C PRO A 38 -10.73 -5.93 9.62
N GLU A 39 -11.10 -6.29 10.86
CA GLU A 39 -12.29 -7.05 11.22
C GLU A 39 -13.61 -6.35 10.84
N HIS A 40 -13.60 -5.02 10.72
CA HIS A 40 -14.78 -4.26 10.31
C HIS A 40 -14.94 -4.16 8.79
N ILE A 41 -13.89 -4.47 8.02
CA ILE A 41 -13.90 -4.35 6.56
C ILE A 41 -14.93 -5.29 5.90
N PRO A 42 -15.03 -6.59 6.26
CA PRO A 42 -16.01 -7.49 5.66
C PRO A 42 -17.45 -6.99 5.76
N SER A 43 -17.85 -6.55 6.96
CA SER A 43 -19.20 -6.09 7.22
C SER A 43 -19.51 -4.78 6.48
N LEU A 44 -18.60 -3.80 6.52
CA LEU A 44 -18.77 -2.55 5.77
C LEU A 44 -18.83 -2.80 4.26
N TYR A 45 -17.92 -3.63 3.74
CA TYR A 45 -17.89 -3.96 2.32
C TYR A 45 -19.19 -4.61 1.84
N GLN A 46 -19.76 -5.54 2.62
CA GLN A 46 -21.05 -6.15 2.29
C GLN A 46 -22.19 -5.12 2.27
N GLN A 47 -22.26 -4.23 3.26
CA GLN A 47 -23.27 -3.15 3.29
C GLN A 47 -23.12 -2.22 2.08
N LEU A 48 -21.89 -1.91 1.68
CA LEU A 48 -21.63 -1.07 0.51
C LEU A 48 -22.14 -1.71 -0.78
N LEU A 49 -21.86 -2.99 -1.01
CA LEU A 49 -22.38 -3.69 -2.18
C LEU A 49 -23.91 -3.79 -2.17
N GLN A 50 -24.52 -3.95 -1.01
CA GLN A 50 -25.97 -4.11 -0.88
C GLN A 50 -26.74 -2.80 -1.05
N HIS A 51 -26.20 -1.68 -0.57
CA HIS A 51 -27.00 -0.44 -0.39
C HIS A 51 -26.40 0.81 -1.03
N HIS A 52 -25.12 0.84 -1.35
CA HIS A 52 -24.43 2.09 -1.70
C HIS A 52 -23.67 2.06 -3.02
N ILE A 53 -23.43 0.87 -3.59
CA ILE A 53 -22.73 0.69 -4.86
C ILE A 53 -23.69 -0.05 -5.81
N PRO A 54 -24.04 0.53 -6.97
CA PRO A 54 -24.82 -0.16 -7.99
C PRO A 54 -24.16 -1.48 -8.42
N GLU A 55 -24.95 -2.52 -8.70
CA GLU A 55 -24.47 -3.87 -9.00
C GLU A 55 -23.49 -3.88 -10.19
N GLU A 56 -23.78 -3.09 -11.21
CA GLU A 56 -22.94 -2.91 -12.40
C GLU A 56 -21.56 -2.30 -12.09
N GLU A 57 -21.41 -1.61 -10.96
CA GLU A 57 -20.16 -1.00 -10.50
C GLU A 57 -19.39 -1.84 -9.49
N HIS A 58 -19.95 -2.95 -8.99
CA HIS A 58 -19.36 -3.75 -7.91
C HIS A 58 -17.92 -4.19 -8.22
N PHE A 59 -17.67 -4.64 -9.45
CA PHE A 59 -16.33 -5.10 -9.85
C PHE A 59 -15.32 -3.95 -9.82
N GLU A 60 -15.65 -2.82 -10.45
CA GLU A 60 -14.77 -1.65 -10.53
C GLU A 60 -14.56 -0.99 -9.16
N ALA A 61 -15.58 -0.95 -8.31
CA ALA A 61 -15.45 -0.46 -6.94
C ALA A 61 -14.52 -1.36 -6.11
N THR A 62 -14.67 -2.68 -6.22
CA THR A 62 -13.81 -3.64 -5.51
C THR A 62 -12.37 -3.57 -6.01
N LYS A 63 -12.17 -3.40 -7.31
CA LYS A 63 -10.86 -3.18 -7.92
C LYS A 63 -10.22 -1.89 -7.42
N ALA A 64 -11.00 -0.81 -7.33
CA ALA A 64 -10.53 0.46 -6.77
C ALA A 64 -10.11 0.32 -5.30
N LEU A 65 -10.82 -0.45 -4.48
CA LEU A 65 -10.43 -0.74 -3.09
C LEU A 65 -9.08 -1.48 -3.01
N ARG A 66 -8.88 -2.52 -3.83
CA ARG A 66 -7.60 -3.26 -3.89
C ARG A 66 -6.44 -2.34 -4.29
N GLU A 67 -6.66 -1.51 -5.30
CA GLU A 67 -5.66 -0.54 -5.76
C GLU A 67 -5.39 0.55 -4.69
N ALA A 68 -6.42 0.99 -3.98
CA ALA A 68 -6.29 1.96 -2.89
C ALA A 68 -5.44 1.41 -1.74
N PHE A 69 -5.66 0.16 -1.31
CA PHE A 69 -4.79 -0.48 -0.32
C PHE A 69 -3.36 -0.69 -0.82
N THR A 70 -3.20 -1.07 -2.10
CA THR A 70 -1.87 -1.22 -2.69
C THR A 70 -1.10 0.10 -2.64
N LYS A 71 -1.75 1.22 -2.97
CA LYS A 71 -1.16 2.56 -2.87
C LYS A 71 -0.92 2.98 -1.41
N ALA A 72 -1.86 2.68 -0.52
CA ALA A 72 -1.75 3.02 0.90
C ALA A 72 -0.61 2.26 1.59
N SER A 73 -0.18 1.11 1.07
CA SER A 73 0.90 0.31 1.69
C SER A 73 2.21 1.08 1.85
N ALA A 74 2.52 1.99 0.92
CA ALA A 74 3.71 2.85 0.98
C ALA A 74 3.62 3.95 2.06
N ILE A 75 2.41 4.30 2.51
CA ILE A 75 2.18 5.41 3.46
C ILE A 75 1.89 4.83 4.86
N MET A 76 1.03 3.82 4.92
CA MET A 76 0.51 3.24 6.17
C MET A 76 1.28 1.99 6.62
N GLY A 77 2.18 1.48 5.78
CA GLY A 77 2.95 0.27 6.01
C GLY A 77 2.27 -1.00 5.50
N ALA A 78 3.08 -1.90 4.95
CA ALA A 78 2.62 -3.14 4.31
C ALA A 78 1.86 -4.08 5.27
N ALA A 79 2.26 -4.14 6.55
CA ALA A 79 1.64 -5.02 7.54
C ALA A 79 0.14 -4.73 7.72
N ARG A 80 -0.21 -3.46 7.93
CA ARG A 80 -1.60 -3.02 8.15
C ARG A 80 -2.44 -3.20 6.91
N THR A 81 -1.95 -2.73 5.76
CA THR A 81 -2.66 -2.87 4.49
C THR A 81 -2.77 -4.32 4.03
N GLY A 82 -1.81 -5.18 4.39
CA GLY A 82 -1.84 -6.62 4.12
C GLY A 82 -2.96 -7.31 4.90
N ASN A 83 -3.11 -7.01 6.19
CA ASN A 83 -4.24 -7.50 6.99
C ASN A 83 -5.58 -7.04 6.40
N ALA A 84 -5.67 -5.77 6.01
CA ALA A 84 -6.87 -5.21 5.41
C ALA A 84 -7.25 -5.86 4.07
N ILE A 85 -6.27 -6.07 3.18
CA ILE A 85 -6.48 -6.77 1.89
C ILE A 85 -6.95 -8.21 2.11
N ARG A 86 -6.38 -8.93 3.08
CA ARG A 86 -6.80 -10.30 3.40
C ARG A 86 -8.25 -10.31 3.90
N ALA A 87 -8.61 -9.40 4.80
CA ALA A 87 -9.98 -9.29 5.29
C ALA A 87 -10.96 -8.94 4.16
N LEU A 88 -10.66 -7.97 3.31
CA LEU A 88 -11.44 -7.67 2.10
C LEU A 88 -11.59 -8.90 1.21
N GLY A 89 -10.50 -9.65 1.00
CA GLY A 89 -10.48 -10.87 0.18
C GLY A 89 -11.41 -11.96 0.69
N THR A 90 -11.56 -12.13 2.01
CA THR A 90 -12.52 -13.09 2.60
C THR A 90 -13.98 -12.73 2.32
N ALA A 91 -14.28 -11.43 2.22
CA ALA A 91 -15.64 -10.93 1.95
C ALA A 91 -15.96 -10.77 0.47
N THR A 92 -14.96 -10.84 -0.41
CA THR A 92 -15.11 -10.62 -1.86
C THR A 92 -15.72 -11.86 -2.54
N PRO A 93 -16.92 -11.76 -3.13
CA PRO A 93 -17.53 -12.84 -3.90
C PRO A 93 -16.66 -13.30 -5.08
N PRO A 94 -16.72 -14.57 -5.51
CA PRO A 94 -15.87 -15.10 -6.58
C PRO A 94 -15.91 -14.29 -7.89
N HIS A 95 -17.09 -13.80 -8.30
CA HIS A 95 -17.25 -13.01 -9.53
C HIS A 95 -16.66 -11.58 -9.44
N LEU A 96 -16.35 -11.10 -8.23
CA LEU A 96 -15.69 -9.80 -8.00
C LEU A 96 -14.18 -9.92 -7.75
N LYS A 97 -13.65 -11.16 -7.75
CA LYS A 97 -12.21 -11.41 -7.63
C LYS A 97 -11.53 -11.07 -8.95
N ASP A 98 -10.46 -10.30 -8.85
CA ASP A 98 -9.64 -9.92 -9.99
C ASP A 98 -8.32 -10.68 -9.91
N THR A 99 -8.10 -11.54 -10.89
CA THR A 99 -6.89 -12.37 -11.00
C THR A 99 -5.82 -11.71 -11.84
N THR A 100 -6.07 -10.49 -12.35
CA THR A 100 -5.14 -9.79 -13.23
C THR A 100 -4.00 -9.16 -12.42
N PHE A 101 -2.77 -9.54 -12.73
CA PHE A 101 -1.60 -8.87 -12.17
C PHE A 101 -1.22 -7.65 -13.03
N TYR A 102 -1.83 -6.49 -12.77
CA TYR A 102 -1.62 -5.26 -13.56
C TYR A 102 -0.19 -4.69 -13.53
N ARG A 103 0.66 -5.19 -12.64
CA ARG A 103 2.06 -4.79 -12.53
C ARG A 103 3.00 -5.80 -13.22
N SER A 104 2.45 -6.81 -13.90
CA SER A 104 3.23 -7.74 -14.72
C SER A 104 4.03 -6.98 -15.78
N GLY A 105 5.33 -7.22 -15.85
CA GLY A 105 6.21 -6.56 -16.83
C GLY A 105 6.72 -5.17 -16.43
N LEU A 106 6.40 -4.67 -15.23
CA LEU A 106 7.05 -3.49 -14.65
C LEU A 106 8.43 -3.85 -14.08
N THR A 107 9.29 -4.47 -14.90
CA THR A 107 10.66 -4.86 -14.54
C THR A 107 11.71 -3.91 -15.10
N ASP A 108 11.31 -2.98 -15.96
CA ASP A 108 12.20 -2.00 -16.58
C ASP A 108 12.24 -0.72 -15.74
N ASP A 109 13.35 -0.53 -15.03
CA ASP A 109 13.65 0.65 -14.21
C ASP A 109 13.62 1.95 -15.02
N SER A 110 13.92 1.89 -16.32
CA SER A 110 13.87 3.06 -17.22
C SER A 110 12.44 3.58 -17.41
N VAL A 111 11.42 2.76 -17.14
CA VAL A 111 10.00 3.13 -17.22
C VAL A 111 9.40 3.37 -15.84
N THR A 112 9.70 2.50 -14.86
CA THR A 112 9.08 2.54 -13.54
C THR A 112 9.55 3.73 -12.70
N ILE A 113 10.86 4.04 -12.71
CA ILE A 113 11.45 5.13 -11.92
C ILE A 113 10.93 6.50 -12.39
N PRO A 114 10.96 6.85 -13.70
CA PRO A 114 10.43 8.14 -14.14
C PRO A 114 8.95 8.31 -13.84
N ARG A 115 8.15 7.24 -13.96
CA ARG A 115 6.73 7.27 -13.62
C ARG A 115 6.50 7.53 -12.13
N GLY A 116 7.28 6.88 -11.27
CA GLY A 116 7.26 7.11 -9.82
C GLY A 116 7.63 8.55 -9.45
N ARG A 117 8.72 9.07 -10.03
CA ARG A 117 9.15 10.48 -9.84
C ARG A 117 8.08 11.46 -10.30
N ALA A 118 7.46 11.24 -11.47
CA ALA A 118 6.40 12.11 -11.98
C ALA A 118 5.20 12.16 -11.03
N LEU A 119 4.78 11.02 -10.48
CA LEU A 119 3.71 10.95 -9.48
C LEU A 119 4.11 11.69 -8.19
N HIS A 120 5.32 11.44 -7.69
CA HIS A 120 5.84 12.09 -6.49
C HIS A 120 5.87 13.62 -6.65
N THR A 121 6.43 14.12 -7.76
CA THR A 121 6.45 15.57 -8.07
C THR A 121 5.05 16.15 -8.21
N LYS A 122 4.10 15.41 -8.79
CA LYS A 122 2.70 15.86 -8.88
C LYS A 122 2.06 16.03 -7.51
N ILE A 123 2.38 15.15 -6.55
CA ILE A 123 1.82 15.19 -5.19
C ILE A 123 2.47 16.28 -4.35
N TYR A 124 3.81 16.33 -4.34
CA TYR A 124 4.57 17.17 -3.40
C TYR A 124 5.13 18.45 -4.00
N GLY A 125 5.33 18.53 -5.31
CA GLY A 125 5.98 19.66 -5.97
C GLY A 125 5.19 20.97 -5.92
N GLN A 126 3.91 20.92 -5.57
CA GLN A 126 3.08 22.11 -5.34
C GLN A 126 3.20 22.65 -3.91
N ASN A 127 3.76 21.87 -2.98
CA ASN A 127 3.92 22.28 -1.60
C ASN A 127 5.16 23.16 -1.47
N VAL A 128 4.98 24.44 -1.17
CA VAL A 128 6.06 25.42 -0.99
C VAL A 128 7.02 25.08 0.16
N LEU A 129 6.59 24.21 1.10
CA LEU A 129 7.41 23.71 2.20
C LEU A 129 8.13 22.41 1.85
N PHE A 130 7.81 21.79 0.71
CA PHE A 130 8.46 20.56 0.27
C PHE A 130 9.83 20.88 -0.33
N ASP A 131 10.86 20.47 0.40
CA ASP A 131 12.25 20.54 -0.01
C ASP A 131 12.86 19.14 0.13
N GLY A 132 13.03 18.44 -0.99
CA GLY A 132 13.52 17.06 -1.00
C GLY A 132 14.93 16.91 -0.40
N SER A 133 15.74 17.98 -0.43
CA SER A 133 17.09 17.96 0.16
C SER A 133 17.05 17.79 1.69
N ARG A 134 16.04 18.38 2.35
CA ARG A 134 15.86 18.26 3.81
C ARG A 134 15.57 16.84 4.25
N THR A 135 14.88 16.05 3.42
CA THR A 135 14.64 14.63 3.71
C THR A 135 15.94 13.84 3.67
N VAL A 136 16.81 14.12 2.70
CA VAL A 136 18.15 13.50 2.59
C VAL A 136 19.02 13.90 3.78
N ASP A 137 19.04 15.18 4.13
CA ASP A 137 19.83 15.68 5.26
C ASP A 137 19.37 15.12 6.61
N ALA A 138 18.05 14.93 6.78
CA ALA A 138 17.48 14.39 8.01
C ALA A 138 17.68 12.86 8.13
N SER A 139 17.51 12.13 7.03
CA SER A 139 17.67 10.66 7.00
C SER A 139 17.95 10.17 5.57
N PRO A 140 19.24 9.91 5.23
CA PRO A 140 19.62 9.37 3.93
C PRO A 140 18.97 8.02 3.63
N ASP A 141 18.82 7.15 4.64
CA ASP A 141 18.18 5.84 4.50
C ASP A 141 16.70 5.96 4.16
N TYR A 142 15.98 6.85 4.84
CA TYR A 142 14.59 7.13 4.51
C TYR A 142 14.45 7.69 3.08
N ALA A 143 15.33 8.62 2.71
CA ALA A 143 15.36 9.16 1.35
C ALA A 143 15.64 8.07 0.30
N TYR A 144 16.54 7.12 0.60
CA TYR A 144 16.82 5.97 -0.25
C TYR A 144 15.58 5.08 -0.44
N VAL A 145 14.85 4.77 0.64
CA VAL A 145 13.60 3.97 0.57
C VAL A 145 12.52 4.68 -0.26
N VAL A 146 12.37 6.00 -0.13
CA VAL A 146 11.32 6.77 -0.81
C VAL A 146 11.66 7.05 -2.29
N HIS A 147 12.92 7.35 -2.61
CA HIS A 147 13.33 7.78 -3.95
C HIS A 147 14.01 6.68 -4.78
N GLY A 148 14.38 5.56 -4.16
CA GLY A 148 15.17 4.50 -4.79
C GLY A 148 16.65 4.86 -5.00
N THR A 149 17.39 3.95 -5.61
CA THR A 149 18.85 4.01 -5.85
C THR A 149 19.35 5.20 -6.69
N GLY A 150 18.46 6.03 -7.23
CA GLY A 150 18.78 6.98 -8.29
C GLY A 150 19.34 8.34 -7.86
N ASP A 151 19.17 8.77 -6.60
CA ASP A 151 19.34 10.20 -6.24
C ASP A 151 20.16 10.51 -4.97
N CYS A 152 20.90 9.55 -4.42
CA CYS A 152 21.85 9.84 -3.33
C CYS A 152 23.17 10.48 -3.84
N ARG A 153 23.21 11.05 -5.05
CA ARG A 153 24.46 11.50 -5.70
C ARG A 153 25.12 12.71 -5.02
N GLY A 154 24.45 13.34 -4.05
CA GLY A 154 25.01 14.39 -3.19
C GLY A 154 25.47 13.91 -1.81
N ALA A 155 25.08 12.70 -1.39
CA ALA A 155 25.61 12.07 -0.19
C ALA A 155 26.84 11.26 -0.60
N ASP A 156 28.00 11.71 -0.14
CA ASP A 156 29.32 11.15 -0.38
C ASP A 156 29.28 9.60 -0.38
N ARG A 157 29.29 9.00 -1.57
CA ARG A 157 29.10 7.55 -1.79
C ARG A 157 30.19 6.71 -1.13
N GLY A 158 31.24 7.35 -0.60
CA GLY A 158 32.39 6.73 0.05
C GLY A 158 32.23 6.47 1.56
N ARG A 159 31.13 6.84 2.22
CA ARG A 159 31.00 6.64 3.68
C ARG A 159 29.94 5.65 4.15
N LEU A 160 29.04 5.20 3.27
CA LEU A 160 27.97 4.25 3.61
C LEU A 160 28.25 2.80 3.17
N TYR A 161 29.31 2.56 2.40
CA TYR A 161 29.58 1.25 1.78
C TYR A 161 30.93 0.62 2.15
N GLU A 162 31.65 1.14 3.15
CA GLU A 162 32.87 0.49 3.66
C GLU A 162 32.62 -0.51 4.81
N SER A 163 31.44 -0.48 5.44
CA SER A 163 30.99 -1.56 6.33
C SER A 163 30.05 -2.48 5.55
N GLY A 164 30.56 -3.59 5.03
CA GLY A 164 29.81 -4.64 4.34
C GLY A 164 28.78 -5.39 5.21
N GLU A 165 28.02 -4.68 6.03
CA GLU A 165 27.03 -5.21 6.97
C GLU A 165 25.72 -4.41 6.89
N ALA A 166 25.06 -4.47 5.74
CA ALA A 166 23.64 -4.11 5.65
C ALA A 166 22.86 -5.28 5.07
N SER A 167 22.98 -6.45 5.72
CA SER A 167 21.94 -7.47 5.67
C SER A 167 20.86 -7.03 6.64
N TYR A 168 19.71 -6.60 6.13
CA TYR A 168 18.51 -6.54 6.98
C TYR A 168 18.11 -7.98 7.30
N VAL A 169 18.64 -8.50 8.40
CA VAL A 169 18.08 -9.67 9.08
C VAL A 169 16.81 -9.17 9.76
N TRP A 170 15.66 -9.55 9.22
CA TRP A 170 14.43 -9.49 9.99
C TRP A 170 14.55 -10.55 11.08
N ASP A 171 14.80 -10.12 12.31
CA ASP A 171 14.81 -11.00 13.47
C ASP A 171 13.36 -11.47 13.71
N GLU A 172 13.04 -12.70 13.33
CA GLU A 172 11.75 -13.35 13.60
C GLU A 172 11.61 -13.80 15.08
N GLY A 173 12.50 -13.34 15.96
CA GLY A 173 12.68 -13.87 17.32
C GLY A 173 11.66 -13.50 18.41
N GLU A 174 10.64 -12.67 18.17
CA GLU A 174 9.69 -12.24 19.24
C GLU A 174 8.21 -12.49 18.95
N TRP A 175 7.87 -13.56 18.22
CA TRP A 175 6.52 -14.11 18.25
C TRP A 175 6.58 -15.62 18.47
N GLY A 176 6.46 -16.02 19.74
CA GLY A 176 6.43 -17.42 20.14
C GLY A 176 5.30 -18.18 19.45
N GLY A 177 5.69 -19.29 18.82
CA GLY A 177 4.81 -20.28 18.22
C GLY A 177 5.67 -21.33 17.53
N GLU A 178 5.95 -22.42 18.24
CA GLU A 178 6.59 -23.62 17.70
C GLU A 178 5.84 -24.09 16.45
N ASP A 179 6.54 -24.24 15.33
CA ASP A 179 6.48 -25.43 14.47
C ASP A 179 7.52 -25.32 13.35
N GLY A 180 8.44 -26.29 13.34
CA GLY A 180 9.54 -26.38 12.40
C GLY A 180 9.10 -26.79 10.99
N GLY A 181 9.68 -26.14 9.99
CA GLY A 181 9.56 -26.53 8.60
C GLY A 181 10.40 -25.64 7.71
N GLY A 182 11.67 -26.02 7.51
CA GLY A 182 12.61 -25.30 6.65
C GLY A 182 12.08 -25.16 5.22
N GLY A 183 11.98 -23.92 4.76
CA GLY A 183 11.64 -23.55 3.39
C GLY A 183 12.28 -22.21 3.05
N GLU A 184 13.13 -22.22 2.03
CA GLU A 184 13.80 -21.08 1.40
C GLU A 184 12.94 -19.79 1.41
N SER A 185 13.35 -18.82 2.23
CA SER A 185 12.83 -17.46 2.23
C SER A 185 13.21 -16.78 0.91
N ARG A 186 12.24 -16.63 0.01
CA ARG A 186 12.37 -15.82 -1.20
C ARG A 186 12.00 -14.37 -0.90
N ASP A 187 12.91 -13.48 -1.26
CA ASP A 187 12.83 -12.02 -1.23
C ASP A 187 11.45 -11.49 -1.63
N LEU A 188 10.71 -10.91 -0.68
CA LEU A 188 9.39 -10.34 -0.92
C LEU A 188 9.37 -8.83 -1.17
N PHE A 189 10.50 -8.13 -1.10
CA PHE A 189 10.62 -6.74 -1.54
C PHE A 189 11.98 -6.48 -2.19
N GLY A 190 12.19 -7.13 -3.34
CA GLY A 190 13.36 -6.91 -4.17
C GLY A 190 12.98 -6.97 -5.65
N CYS A 191 12.47 -5.87 -6.21
CA CYS A 191 12.75 -5.59 -7.62
C CYS A 191 14.21 -5.14 -7.69
N CYS A 192 15.13 -6.11 -7.66
CA CYS A 192 16.50 -5.91 -8.10
C CYS A 192 16.83 -7.07 -9.03
N GLY A 193 17.02 -6.73 -10.31
CA GLY A 193 17.29 -7.68 -11.37
C GLY A 193 18.50 -8.57 -11.05
N ARG A 194 18.35 -9.85 -11.34
CA ARG A 194 19.44 -10.81 -11.43
C ARG A 194 20.38 -10.35 -12.54
N VAL A 195 21.56 -9.85 -12.21
CA VAL A 195 22.69 -9.74 -13.15
C VAL A 195 23.64 -10.89 -12.83
N GLY A 196 23.70 -11.86 -13.73
CA GLY A 196 24.71 -12.92 -13.76
C GLY A 196 24.51 -13.69 -15.06
N GLY A 197 25.53 -14.03 -15.83
CA GLY A 197 26.97 -13.73 -15.82
C GLY A 197 27.49 -14.07 -17.21
#